data_AF-A0A4V1A1A8-F1
#
_entry.id   AF-A0A4V1A1A8-F1
#
_cell.length_a   1.000
_cell.length_b   1.000
_cell.length_c   1.000
_cell.angle_alpha   90.00
_cell.angle_beta   90.00
_cell.angle_gamma   90.00
#
_symmetry.space_group_name_H-M   'P 1'
#
loop_
_entity.id
_entity.type
_entity.pdbx_description
1 polymer ?
#
loop_
_entity_poly.entity_id
_entity_poly.type
_entity_poly.pdbx_seq_one_letter_code
_entity_poly.pdbx_strand_id
1 'polypeptide(L)'
;MNEQPPCLGLPGFLRPKDTSGWQVLPATIAAKALCSDRCPRDTFLACARSALTAGTCFGEEEPRVADGVVMAGIVCRGDALTEKALRRVIKQLTQAPTARPTHCRNCRKPMTTRRRKLVGHVIHEGGGMCTACRRAEQRSA
;
A
#
# COMPACT_ATOMS: atom_id res chain seq x y z
N MET A 1 -8.94 -23.71 -3.62
CA MET A 1 -7.67 -24.21 -4.21
C MET A 1 -6.54 -23.67 -3.34
N ASN A 2 -5.80 -24.56 -2.66
CA ASN A 2 -4.64 -24.18 -1.86
C ASN A 2 -3.45 -23.94 -2.80
N GLU A 3 -3.40 -22.75 -3.41
CA GLU A 3 -2.21 -22.30 -4.11
C GLU A 3 -1.16 -21.92 -3.05
N GLN A 4 -0.16 -22.78 -2.92
CA GLN A 4 0.95 -22.59 -2.00
C GLN A 4 1.69 -21.30 -2.37
N PRO A 5 2.06 -20.45 -1.40
CA PRO A 5 2.65 -19.16 -1.72
C PRO A 5 4.01 -19.36 -2.41
N PRO A 6 4.34 -18.57 -3.46
CA PRO A 6 5.52 -18.79 -4.30
C PRO A 6 6.84 -18.60 -3.55
N CYS A 7 6.81 -18.01 -2.35
CA CYS A 7 7.98 -17.79 -1.50
C CYS A 7 8.32 -18.99 -0.61
N LEU A 8 7.47 -20.00 -0.51
CA LEU A 8 7.68 -21.12 0.42
C LEU A 8 8.94 -21.91 0.05
N GLY A 9 9.84 -22.11 1.02
CA GLY A 9 11.07 -22.87 0.83
C GLY A 9 12.20 -22.13 0.11
N LEU A 10 12.00 -20.87 -0.27
CA LEU A 10 13.02 -20.06 -0.94
C LEU A 10 13.88 -19.27 0.06
N PRO A 11 15.15 -19.01 -0.26
CA PRO A 11 16.05 -18.24 0.60
C PRO A 11 15.74 -16.73 0.55
N GLY A 12 16.34 -15.98 1.47
CA GLY A 12 16.29 -14.50 1.47
C GLY A 12 15.07 -13.89 2.16
N PHE A 13 14.12 -14.71 2.62
CA PHE A 13 12.93 -14.25 3.37
C PHE A 13 13.16 -14.06 4.86
N LEU A 14 14.24 -14.63 5.42
CA LEU A 14 14.59 -14.52 6.84
C LEU A 14 15.97 -13.87 7.00
N ARG A 15 16.13 -13.06 8.05
CA ARG A 15 17.41 -12.44 8.42
C ARG A 15 18.41 -13.51 8.88
N PRO A 16 19.59 -13.61 8.24
CA PRO A 16 20.68 -14.46 8.75
C PRO A 16 21.18 -13.96 10.10
N LYS A 17 21.61 -14.86 11.00
CA LYS A 17 21.96 -14.53 12.39
C LYS A 17 23.12 -13.53 12.54
N ASP A 18 24.02 -13.44 11.56
CA ASP A 18 25.29 -12.70 11.71
C ASP A 18 25.61 -11.75 10.54
N THR A 19 24.59 -11.16 9.91
CA THR A 19 24.81 -10.29 8.74
C THR A 19 24.18 -8.91 8.90
N SER A 20 25.00 -7.95 9.33
CA SER A 20 24.68 -6.52 9.18
C SER A 20 24.52 -6.20 7.68
N GLY A 21 23.47 -5.47 7.32
CA GLY A 21 23.23 -5.15 5.90
C GLY A 21 22.51 -6.24 5.10
N TRP A 22 21.90 -7.24 5.74
CA TRP A 22 21.19 -8.33 5.05
C TRP A 22 20.15 -7.84 4.02
N GLN A 23 19.62 -6.63 4.18
CA GLN A 23 18.67 -5.99 3.26
C GLN A 23 19.21 -5.77 1.83
N VAL A 24 20.53 -5.74 1.64
CA VAL A 24 21.17 -5.58 0.32
C VAL A 24 21.74 -6.88 -0.24
N LEU A 25 21.59 -8.00 0.45
CA LEU A 25 22.04 -9.28 -0.07
C LEU A 25 21.25 -9.64 -1.34
N PRO A 26 21.89 -10.26 -2.35
CA PRO A 26 21.21 -10.67 -3.57
C PRO A 26 19.98 -11.54 -3.31
N ALA A 27 20.05 -12.46 -2.35
CA ALA A 27 18.92 -13.30 -1.96
C ALA A 27 17.74 -12.48 -1.41
N THR A 28 17.99 -11.47 -0.58
CA THR A 28 16.95 -10.60 -0.02
C THR A 28 16.34 -9.71 -1.09
N ILE A 29 17.15 -9.18 -2.01
CA ILE A 29 16.67 -8.39 -3.15
C ILE A 29 15.76 -9.27 -4.05
N ALA A 30 16.18 -10.50 -4.34
CA ALA A 30 15.40 -11.46 -5.11
C ALA A 30 14.10 -11.84 -4.39
N ALA A 31 14.13 -12.06 -3.08
CA ALA A 31 12.95 -12.37 -2.27
C ALA A 31 11.91 -11.23 -2.32
N LYS A 32 12.35 -9.98 -2.22
CA LYS A 32 11.46 -8.81 -2.35
C LYS A 32 10.79 -8.76 -3.72
N ALA A 33 11.57 -8.90 -4.80
CA ALA A 33 11.06 -8.90 -6.17
C ALA A 33 10.06 -10.04 -6.39
N LEU A 34 10.40 -11.25 -5.96
CA LEU A 34 9.50 -12.40 -6.05
C LEU A 34 8.16 -12.14 -5.35
N CYS A 35 8.21 -11.57 -4.14
CA CYS A 35 7.01 -11.20 -3.41
C CYS A 35 6.12 -10.23 -4.20
N SER A 36 6.71 -9.16 -4.76
CA SER A 36 5.97 -8.12 -5.48
C SER A 36 5.45 -8.57 -6.85
N ASP A 37 6.17 -9.47 -7.52
CA ASP A 37 5.92 -9.81 -8.92
C ASP A 37 5.10 -11.09 -9.11
N ARG A 38 5.25 -12.07 -8.20
CA ARG A 38 4.70 -13.43 -8.36
C ARG A 38 3.60 -13.77 -7.36
N CYS A 39 3.49 -13.05 -6.24
CA CYS A 39 2.53 -13.41 -5.20
C CYS A 39 1.09 -13.07 -5.61
N PRO A 40 0.12 -14.00 -5.50
CA PRO A 40 -1.28 -13.70 -5.74
C PRO A 40 -1.75 -12.52 -4.87
N ARG A 41 -2.57 -11.64 -5.45
CA ARG A 41 -2.97 -10.37 -4.80
C ARG A 41 -3.55 -10.57 -3.40
N ASP A 42 -4.43 -11.56 -3.22
CA ASP A 42 -5.09 -11.83 -1.95
C ASP A 42 -4.10 -12.36 -0.91
N THR A 43 -3.24 -13.29 -1.29
CA THR A 43 -2.16 -13.82 -0.45
C THR A 43 -1.17 -12.72 -0.05
N PHE A 44 -0.82 -11.83 -0.99
CA PHE A 44 0.06 -10.69 -0.74
C PHE A 44 -0.57 -9.69 0.23
N LEU A 45 -1.87 -9.39 0.08
CA LEU A 45 -2.62 -8.54 1.01
C LEU A 45 -2.72 -9.16 2.41
N ALA A 46 -3.02 -10.46 2.50
CA ALA A 46 -3.07 -11.17 3.78
C ALA A 46 -1.69 -11.14 4.46
N CYS A 47 -0.61 -11.40 3.71
CA CYS A 47 0.76 -11.30 4.19
C CYS A 47 1.09 -9.90 4.74
N ALA A 48 0.69 -8.83 4.04
CA ALA A 48 0.91 -7.45 4.49
C ALA A 48 0.19 -7.15 5.81
N ARG A 49 -1.03 -7.68 6.00
CA ARG A 49 -1.79 -7.53 7.25
C ARG A 49 -1.13 -8.29 8.40
N SER A 50 -0.75 -9.55 8.18
CA SER A 50 -0.06 -10.35 9.19
C SER A 50 1.26 -9.71 9.63
N ALA A 51 2.00 -9.10 8.70
CA ALA A 51 3.26 -8.42 9.00
C ALA A 51 3.10 -7.23 9.97
N LEU A 52 1.91 -6.64 10.12
CA LEU A 52 1.68 -5.55 11.06
C LEU A 52 1.68 -6.00 12.53
N THR A 53 1.44 -7.28 12.80
CA THR A 53 1.34 -7.80 14.17
C THR A 53 2.28 -8.96 14.46
N ALA A 54 2.93 -9.53 13.44
CA ALA A 54 3.77 -10.72 13.58
C ALA A 54 5.05 -10.51 14.43
N GLY A 55 5.40 -9.27 14.77
CA GLY A 55 6.49 -8.97 15.71
C GLY A 55 6.06 -8.87 17.17
N THR A 56 4.75 -9.03 17.46
CA THR A 56 4.21 -8.90 18.81
C THR A 56 4.47 -10.17 19.62
N CYS A 57 5.14 -10.02 20.75
CA CYS A 57 5.43 -11.12 21.67
C CYS A 57 4.29 -11.33 22.68
N PHE A 58 4.26 -12.50 23.32
CA PHE A 58 3.32 -12.77 24.41
C PHE A 58 3.53 -11.79 25.57
N GLY A 59 2.46 -11.11 25.99
CA GLY A 59 2.48 -10.14 27.08
C GLY A 59 2.75 -8.69 26.66
N GLU A 60 3.01 -8.42 25.38
CA GLU A 60 3.05 -7.04 24.88
C GLU A 60 1.62 -6.51 24.63
N GLU A 61 1.29 -5.35 25.19
CA GLU A 61 -0.02 -4.70 24.99
C GLU A 61 -0.11 -3.98 23.63
N GLU A 62 1.01 -3.45 23.14
CA GLU A 62 1.06 -2.73 21.86
C GLU A 62 1.52 -3.65 20.71
N PRO A 63 0.76 -3.73 19.60
CA PRO A 63 1.15 -4.54 18.45
C PRO A 63 2.46 -4.05 17.83
N ARG A 64 3.37 -4.99 17.57
CA ARG A 64 4.63 -4.72 16.85
C ARG A 64 4.63 -5.36 15.48
N VAL A 65 5.10 -4.58 14.51
CA VAL A 65 5.34 -5.06 13.16
C VAL A 65 6.48 -6.08 13.14
N ALA A 66 6.47 -6.97 12.15
CA ALA A 66 7.49 -7.98 11.99
C ALA A 66 8.91 -7.39 11.97
N ASP A 67 9.89 -8.13 12.50
CA ASP A 67 11.31 -7.83 12.42
C ASP A 67 12.08 -9.01 11.83
N GLY A 68 13.12 -8.73 11.07
CA GLY A 68 14.06 -9.73 10.55
C GLY A 68 13.49 -10.63 9.45
N VAL A 69 12.45 -10.20 8.73
CA VAL A 69 11.80 -10.99 7.68
C VAL A 69 11.43 -10.14 6.47
N VAL A 70 11.31 -10.77 5.29
CA VAL A 70 10.70 -10.14 4.11
C VAL A 70 9.23 -10.55 4.06
N MET A 71 8.32 -9.59 4.21
CA MET A 71 6.87 -9.82 4.08
C MET A 71 6.26 -8.75 3.19
N ALA A 72 5.33 -9.15 2.32
CA ALA A 72 4.70 -8.26 1.33
C ALA A 72 5.71 -7.39 0.55
N GLY A 73 6.84 -7.98 0.15
CA GLY A 73 7.90 -7.30 -0.61
C GLY A 73 8.72 -6.27 0.19
N ILE A 74 8.52 -6.18 1.50
CA ILE A 74 9.17 -5.23 2.39
C ILE A 74 10.11 -5.97 3.33
N VAL A 75 11.32 -5.43 3.54
CA VAL A 75 12.22 -5.87 4.62
C VAL A 75 11.68 -5.30 5.92
N CYS A 76 11.10 -6.15 6.74
CA CYS A 76 10.50 -5.78 8.00
C CYS A 76 11.57 -5.64 9.09
N ARG A 77 11.60 -4.48 9.76
CA ARG A 77 12.65 -4.08 10.72
C ARG A 77 12.11 -3.79 12.13
N GLY A 78 10.85 -4.12 12.40
CA GLY A 78 10.21 -3.83 13.69
C GLY A 78 10.03 -2.34 13.98
N ASP A 79 10.11 -1.46 12.96
CA ASP A 79 10.11 0.00 13.11
C ASP A 79 8.85 0.68 12.51
N ALA A 80 8.61 1.93 12.91
CA ALA A 80 7.47 2.73 12.45
C ALA A 80 7.50 3.01 10.93
N LEU A 81 8.70 3.00 10.31
CA LEU A 81 8.83 3.16 8.86
C LEU A 81 8.30 1.94 8.12
N THR A 82 8.62 0.74 8.61
CA THR A 82 8.10 -0.54 8.14
C THR A 82 6.58 -0.58 8.27
N GLU A 83 6.05 -0.17 9.44
CA GLU A 83 4.61 -0.10 9.67
C GLU A 83 3.91 0.81 8.65
N LYS A 84 4.43 2.03 8.48
CA LYS A 84 3.88 2.99 7.52
C LYS A 84 3.91 2.46 6.08
N ALA A 85 4.98 1.75 5.70
CA ALA A 85 5.10 1.13 4.39
C ALA A 85 4.06 0.02 4.19
N LEU A 86 3.89 -0.88 5.16
CA LEU A 86 2.88 -1.95 5.13
C LEU A 86 1.46 -1.40 5.06
N ARG A 87 1.12 -0.40 5.88
CA ARG A 87 -0.19 0.27 5.83
C ARG A 87 -0.47 0.91 4.47
N ARG A 88 0.55 1.47 3.82
CA ARG A 88 0.43 2.02 2.46
C ARG A 88 0.13 0.93 1.44
N VAL A 89 0.84 -0.20 1.50
CA VAL A 89 0.60 -1.37 0.65
C VAL A 89 -0.83 -1.87 0.81
N ILE A 90 -1.28 -2.09 2.05
CA ILE A 90 -2.64 -2.53 2.34
C ILE A 90 -3.66 -1.55 1.76
N LYS A 91 -3.47 -0.24 1.97
CA LYS A 91 -4.37 0.79 1.43
C LYS A 91 -4.43 0.76 -0.09
N GLN A 92 -3.30 0.61 -0.77
CA GLN A 92 -3.25 0.53 -2.24
C GLN A 92 -3.95 -0.71 -2.79
N LEU A 93 -3.90 -1.83 -2.06
CA LEU A 93 -4.51 -3.08 -2.48
C LEU A 93 -6.01 -3.16 -2.15
N THR A 94 -6.47 -2.50 -1.09
CA THR A 94 -7.88 -2.51 -0.68
C THR A 94 -8.70 -1.39 -1.33
N GLN A 95 -8.07 -0.30 -1.74
CA GLN A 95 -8.77 0.77 -2.43
C GLN A 95 -9.05 0.37 -3.88
N ALA A 96 -10.33 0.21 -4.21
CA ALA A 96 -10.76 0.17 -5.60
C ALA A 96 -10.27 1.45 -6.31
N PRO A 97 -9.85 1.38 -7.58
CA PRO A 97 -9.66 2.56 -8.39
C PRO A 97 -10.96 3.37 -8.32
N THR A 98 -10.93 4.52 -7.66
CA THR A 98 -12.12 5.38 -7.60
C THR A 98 -12.28 5.95 -9.01
N ALA A 99 -13.29 5.46 -9.73
CA ALA A 99 -13.65 6.01 -11.02
C ALA A 99 -13.84 7.51 -10.84
N ARG A 100 -13.10 8.31 -11.62
CA ARG A 100 -13.24 9.76 -11.56
C ARG A 100 -14.68 10.09 -11.96
N PRO A 101 -15.45 10.80 -11.11
CA PRO A 101 -16.81 11.18 -11.47
C PRO A 101 -16.81 12.04 -12.72
N THR A 102 -17.77 11.79 -13.62
CA THR A 102 -17.94 12.60 -14.83
C THR A 102 -18.57 13.95 -14.54
N HIS A 103 -19.26 14.10 -13.41
CA HIS A 103 -19.95 15.32 -12.99
C HIS A 103 -19.60 15.70 -11.55
N CYS A 104 -19.53 17.01 -11.28
CA CYS A 104 -19.26 17.52 -9.95
C CYS A 104 -20.40 17.13 -9.00
N ARG A 105 -20.09 16.51 -7.85
CA ARG A 105 -21.10 16.09 -6.87
C ARG A 105 -21.97 17.23 -6.33
N ASN A 106 -21.42 18.44 -6.24
CA ASN A 106 -22.15 19.63 -5.78
C ASN A 106 -22.92 20.32 -6.93
N CYS A 107 -22.23 20.99 -7.86
CA CYS A 107 -22.90 21.77 -8.92
C CYS A 107 -23.44 20.95 -10.11
N ARG A 108 -23.24 19.62 -10.13
CA ARG A 108 -23.63 18.69 -11.22
C ARG A 108 -23.11 19.02 -12.63
N LYS A 109 -22.24 20.01 -12.79
CA LYS A 109 -21.60 20.33 -14.08
C LYS A 109 -20.63 19.22 -14.52
N PRO A 110 -20.55 18.92 -15.82
CA PRO A 110 -19.61 17.92 -16.33
C PRO A 110 -18.18 18.37 -16.09
N MET A 111 -17.31 17.43 -15.74
CA MET A 111 -15.95 17.72 -15.32
C MET A 111 -14.93 17.24 -16.34
N THR A 112 -13.85 18.00 -16.45
CA THR A 112 -12.70 17.64 -17.25
C THR A 112 -11.40 17.75 -16.45
N THR A 113 -10.30 17.26 -17.03
CA THR A 113 -8.96 17.35 -16.43
C THR A 113 -8.29 18.68 -16.76
N ARG A 114 -7.35 19.12 -15.93
CA ARG A 114 -6.56 20.33 -16.19
C ARG A 114 -5.78 20.27 -17.52
N ARG A 115 -5.36 19.07 -17.95
CA ARG A 115 -4.60 18.86 -19.19
C ARG A 115 -5.47 18.91 -20.44
N ARG A 116 -6.76 18.56 -20.34
CA ARG A 116 -7.68 18.49 -21.49
C ARG A 116 -8.94 19.30 -21.21
N LYS A 117 -8.83 20.64 -21.22
CA LYS A 117 -9.99 21.51 -20.99
C LYS A 117 -10.98 21.37 -22.13
N LEU A 118 -12.24 21.08 -21.80
CA LEU A 118 -13.35 21.02 -22.73
C LEU A 118 -14.27 22.21 -22.47
N VAL A 119 -14.79 22.82 -23.53
CA VAL A 119 -15.76 23.92 -23.40
C VAL A 119 -17.01 23.41 -22.67
N GLY A 120 -17.58 24.24 -21.79
CA GLY A 120 -18.73 23.88 -20.96
C GLY A 120 -18.43 22.96 -19.78
N HIS A 121 -17.20 22.46 -19.62
CA HIS A 121 -16.80 21.60 -18.51
C HIS A 121 -16.04 22.37 -17.42
N VAL A 122 -16.23 21.96 -16.17
CA VAL A 122 -15.47 22.48 -15.03
C VAL A 122 -14.25 21.60 -14.74
N ILE A 123 -13.22 22.15 -14.12
CA ILE A 123 -12.00 21.40 -13.81
C ILE A 123 -12.23 20.51 -12.58
N HIS A 124 -11.95 19.21 -12.70
CA HIS A 124 -11.92 18.29 -11.56
C HIS A 124 -10.69 18.55 -10.68
N GLU A 125 -10.91 18.69 -9.37
CA GLU A 125 -9.83 18.83 -8.38
C GLU A 125 -9.62 17.48 -7.65
N GLY A 126 -10.50 17.14 -6.70
CA GLY A 126 -10.48 15.92 -5.89
C GLY A 126 -11.81 15.72 -5.17
N GLY A 127 -12.05 14.52 -4.60
CA GLY A 127 -13.28 14.22 -3.84
C GLY A 127 -14.56 14.17 -4.69
N GLY A 128 -14.44 14.13 -6.02
CA GLY A 128 -15.59 14.21 -6.93
C GLY A 128 -16.16 15.62 -7.11
N MET A 129 -15.36 16.65 -6.82
CA MET A 129 -15.78 18.05 -6.97
C MET A 129 -14.93 18.82 -7.99
N CYS A 130 -15.54 19.88 -8.52
CA CYS A 130 -14.83 20.84 -9.33
C CYS A 130 -14.02 21.82 -8.46
N THR A 131 -13.04 22.49 -9.07
CA THR A 131 -12.16 23.45 -8.37
C THR A 131 -12.96 24.55 -7.64
N ALA A 132 -14.07 25.04 -8.21
CA ALA A 132 -14.88 26.09 -7.58
C ALA A 132 -15.62 25.57 -6.33
N CYS A 133 -16.32 24.44 -6.45
CA CYS A 133 -17.03 23.82 -5.32
C CYS A 133 -16.07 23.38 -4.21
N ARG A 134 -14.89 22.85 -4.57
CA ARG A 134 -13.88 22.45 -3.57
C ARG A 134 -13.35 23.63 -2.78
N ARG A 135 -13.08 24.76 -3.45
CA ARG A 135 -12.66 26.00 -2.77
C ARG A 135 -13.75 26.57 -1.87
N ALA A 136 -15.02 26.47 -2.28
CA ALA A 136 -16.14 26.88 -1.44
C ALA A 136 -16.23 26.02 -0.17
N GLU A 137 -16.17 24.70 -0.32
CA GLU A 137 -16.18 23.75 0.81
C GLU A 137 -15.02 24.03 1.80
N GLN A 138 -13.81 24.25 1.30
CA GLN A 138 -12.63 24.56 2.14
C GLN A 138 -12.72 25.89 2.90
N ARG A 139 -13.58 26.82 2.47
CA ARG A 139 -13.81 28.08 3.19
C ARG A 139 -14.89 27.95 4.27
N SER A 140 -15.69 26.89 4.21
CA SER A 140 -16.78 26.62 5.13
C SER A 140 -16.44 25.56 6.17
N ALA A 141 -15.24 24.99 6.11
CA ALA A 141 -14.67 24.04 7.07
C ALA A 141 -13.67 24.77 7.97
#